data_AF-A0A960YS20-F1
#
_entry.id   AF-A0A960YS20-F1
#
_cell.length_a   1.000
_cell.length_b   1.000
_cell.length_c   1.000
_cell.angle_alpha   90.00
_cell.angle_beta   90.00
_cell.angle_gamma   90.00
#
_symmetry.space_group_name_H-M   'P 1'
#
loop_
_entity.id
_entity.type
_entity.pdbx_description
1 polymer ?
#
loop_
_entity_poly.entity_id
_entity_poly.type
_entity_poly.pdbx_seq_one_letter_code
_entity_poly.pdbx_strand_id
1 'polypeptide(L)'
;MISLLCVLGLQCQSAPAWAKDACDPVARSSAACDGQASQILARPAKMVLQHPIVAPLGYQQSYWDTKLGQIIVMEKEGAPVQCSTSVRLFGTWQSRVGPCDASAQNRNQYCGMAITVKKFICL
;
A
#
# COMPACT_ATOMS: atom_id res chain seq x y z
N MET A 1 1.22 26.10 8.18
CA MET A 1 -0.19 26.44 8.47
C MET A 1 -0.98 25.15 8.52
N ILE A 2 -1.39 24.72 9.71
CA ILE A 2 -2.17 23.48 9.90
C ILE A 2 -3.64 23.87 9.78
N SER A 3 -4.32 23.45 8.71
CA SER A 3 -5.75 23.66 8.56
C SER A 3 -6.49 22.61 9.40
N LEU A 4 -6.94 23.00 10.59
CA LEU A 4 -7.83 22.23 11.46
C LEU A 4 -9.26 22.38 10.93
N LEU A 5 -9.80 21.34 10.29
CA LEU A 5 -11.24 21.17 10.11
C LEU A 5 -11.70 20.17 11.18
N CYS A 6 -12.11 20.68 12.34
CA CYS A 6 -12.70 19.89 13.41
C CYS A 6 -14.22 20.17 13.35
N VAL A 7 -14.99 19.24 12.79
CA VAL A 7 -16.46 19.29 12.82
C VAL A 7 -16.92 18.73 14.15
N LEU A 8 -17.84 19.46 14.80
CA LEU A 8 -18.36 19.20 16.14
C LEU A 8 -18.70 17.71 16.38
N GLY A 9 -18.09 17.12 17.40
CA GLY A 9 -18.62 15.93 18.09
C GLY A 9 -17.88 14.61 17.88
N LEU A 10 -16.99 14.49 16.88
CA LEU A 10 -16.08 13.34 16.79
C LEU A 10 -14.70 13.77 17.28
N GLN A 11 -14.18 13.04 18.26
CA GLN A 11 -12.79 13.16 18.72
C GLN A 11 -11.89 13.26 17.49
N CYS A 12 -11.26 14.43 17.30
CA CYS A 12 -10.25 14.64 16.27
C CYS A 12 -9.12 13.66 16.57
N GLN A 13 -9.22 12.43 16.05
CA GLN A 13 -8.22 11.38 16.20
C GLN A 13 -6.97 11.93 15.52
N SER A 14 -6.05 12.47 16.32
CA SER A 14 -4.72 12.81 15.86
C SER A 14 -4.19 11.58 15.14
N ALA A 15 -3.80 11.75 13.87
CA ALA A 15 -3.14 10.68 13.14
C ALA A 15 -2.06 10.09 14.06
N PRO A 16 -2.05 8.76 14.28
CA PRO A 16 -1.17 8.15 15.27
C PRO A 16 0.28 8.54 14.98
N ALA A 17 1.12 8.71 16.01
CA ALA A 17 2.45 9.33 15.90
C ALA A 17 3.32 8.76 14.77
N TRP A 18 3.19 7.46 14.46
CA TRP A 18 3.91 6.79 13.38
C TRP A 18 3.48 7.24 11.96
N ALA A 19 2.32 7.91 11.81
CA ALA A 19 1.83 8.44 10.54
C ALA A 19 2.47 9.78 10.15
N LYS A 20 3.17 10.46 11.08
CA LYS A 20 3.82 11.75 10.80
C LYS A 20 5.08 11.63 9.94
N ASP A 21 5.72 10.46 9.93
CA ASP A 21 7.01 10.23 9.26
C ASP A 21 6.93 9.18 8.13
N ALA A 22 5.73 8.78 7.72
CA ALA A 22 5.53 7.84 6.63
C ALA A 22 5.82 8.51 5.26
N CYS A 23 6.63 7.85 4.43
CA CYS A 23 6.89 8.24 3.05
C CYS A 23 5.58 8.16 2.23
N ASP A 24 5.24 9.22 1.49
CA ASP A 24 4.15 9.17 0.52
C ASP A 24 4.76 8.94 -0.87
N PRO A 25 4.64 7.73 -1.46
CA PRO A 25 5.24 7.41 -2.75
C PRO A 25 4.53 8.07 -3.93
N VAL A 26 3.40 8.76 -3.73
CA VAL A 26 2.75 9.61 -4.74
C VAL A 26 3.31 11.04 -4.67
N ALA A 27 3.53 11.56 -3.46
CA ALA A 27 4.14 12.87 -3.26
C ALA A 27 5.66 12.86 -3.56
N ARG A 28 6.27 11.68 -3.53
CA ARG A 28 7.68 11.41 -3.86
C ARG A 28 7.75 10.41 -5.03
N SER A 29 8.95 9.99 -5.44
CA SER A 29 9.07 8.86 -6.35
C SER A 29 8.90 7.54 -5.59
N SER A 30 8.30 6.53 -6.23
CA SER A 30 8.15 5.19 -5.65
C SER A 30 9.50 4.57 -5.25
N ALA A 31 10.55 4.84 -6.02
CA ALA A 31 11.92 4.38 -5.73
C ALA A 31 12.51 5.04 -4.47
N ALA A 32 12.19 6.31 -4.19
CA ALA A 32 12.70 7.00 -3.00
C ALA A 32 12.05 6.51 -1.69
N CYS A 33 10.88 5.86 -1.78
CA CYS A 33 10.19 5.27 -0.63
C CYS A 33 10.49 3.77 -0.47
N ASP A 34 11.36 3.17 -1.29
CA ASP A 34 11.62 1.73 -1.25
C ASP A 34 12.22 1.29 0.09
N GLY A 35 11.63 0.24 0.69
CA GLY A 35 11.97 -0.24 2.03
C GLY A 35 11.54 0.69 3.18
N GLN A 36 10.95 1.86 2.90
CA GLN A 36 10.57 2.83 3.91
C GLN A 36 9.15 2.61 4.43
N ALA A 37 8.92 3.00 5.68
CA ALA A 37 7.56 3.18 6.19
C ALA A 37 6.82 4.17 5.30
N SER A 38 5.64 3.80 4.82
CA SER A 38 4.91 4.55 3.81
C SER A 38 3.41 4.60 4.09
N GLN A 39 2.77 5.65 3.56
CA GLN A 39 1.32 5.81 3.55
C GLN A 39 0.84 5.79 2.10
N ILE A 40 -0.19 4.98 1.83
CA ILE A 40 -0.77 4.87 0.49
C ILE A 40 -2.29 4.99 0.56
N LEU A 41 -2.84 5.82 -0.33
CA LEU A 41 -4.27 5.85 -0.57
C LEU A 41 -4.61 4.86 -1.69
N ALA A 42 -5.51 3.95 -1.39
CA ALA A 42 -5.91 2.84 -2.24
C ALA A 42 -7.43 2.72 -2.34
N ARG A 43 -7.91 2.10 -3.42
CA ARG A 43 -9.33 1.76 -3.65
C ARG A 43 -9.45 0.28 -4.02
N PRO A 44 -10.61 -0.35 -3.78
CA PRO A 44 -10.83 -1.72 -4.22
C PRO A 44 -10.50 -1.85 -5.70
N ALA A 45 -9.69 -2.84 -6.06
CA ALA A 45 -9.32 -3.08 -7.44
C ALA A 45 -10.58 -3.36 -8.28
N LYS A 46 -10.77 -2.62 -9.38
CA LYS A 46 -11.89 -2.88 -10.30
C LYS A 46 -11.68 -4.16 -11.12
N MET A 47 -10.42 -4.48 -11.36
CA MET A 47 -9.95 -5.67 -12.06
C MET A 47 -8.59 -6.01 -11.47
N VAL A 48 -8.32 -7.30 -11.27
CA VAL A 48 -6.99 -7.77 -10.89
C VAL A 48 -6.20 -8.05 -12.16
N LEU A 49 -5.11 -7.32 -12.38
CA LEU A 49 -4.19 -7.62 -13.49
C LEU A 49 -3.40 -8.91 -13.18
N GLN A 50 -2.79 -9.53 -14.19
CA GLN A 50 -1.99 -10.73 -13.96
C GLN A 50 -0.76 -10.40 -13.09
N HIS A 51 -0.78 -10.90 -11.86
CA HIS A 51 0.26 -10.68 -10.87
C HIS A 51 0.78 -12.02 -10.33
N PRO A 52 2.10 -12.17 -10.12
CA PRO A 52 2.62 -13.32 -9.40
C PRO A 52 2.20 -13.26 -7.92
N ILE A 53 2.17 -14.42 -7.30
CA ILE A 53 2.08 -14.52 -5.85
C ILE A 53 3.45 -14.18 -5.28
N VAL A 54 3.50 -13.12 -4.47
CA VAL A 54 4.74 -12.62 -3.82
C VAL A 54 4.62 -12.59 -2.30
N ALA A 55 3.44 -12.90 -1.76
CA ALA A 55 3.24 -13.02 -0.32
C ALA A 55 4.18 -14.08 0.27
N PRO A 56 4.99 -13.74 1.28
CA PRO A 56 5.77 -14.73 2.01
C PRO A 56 4.86 -15.65 2.83
N LEU A 57 5.42 -16.77 3.32
CA LEU A 57 4.68 -17.69 4.20
C LEU A 57 4.10 -16.95 5.42
N GLY A 58 2.83 -17.21 5.71
CA GLY A 58 2.09 -16.54 6.79
C GLY A 58 1.57 -15.13 6.44
N TYR A 59 1.57 -14.78 5.15
CA TYR A 59 0.95 -13.55 4.66
C TYR A 59 -0.15 -13.87 3.65
N GLN A 60 -1.17 -13.02 3.63
CA GLN A 60 -2.16 -12.96 2.56
C GLN A 60 -1.83 -11.79 1.64
N GLN A 61 -2.15 -11.93 0.35
CA GLN A 61 -2.11 -10.82 -0.60
C GLN A 61 -3.50 -10.45 -1.09
N SER A 62 -3.76 -9.15 -1.16
CA SER A 62 -4.90 -8.56 -1.85
C SER A 62 -4.41 -7.50 -2.85
N TYR A 63 -5.28 -7.04 -3.75
CA TYR A 63 -4.92 -6.11 -4.82
C TYR A 63 -5.76 -4.84 -4.72
N TRP A 64 -5.10 -3.69 -4.82
CA TRP A 64 -5.73 -2.39 -4.64
C TRP A 64 -5.23 -1.39 -5.67
N ASP A 65 -6.13 -0.55 -6.17
CA ASP A 65 -5.82 0.48 -7.14
C ASP A 65 -5.34 1.77 -6.45
N THR A 66 -4.24 2.34 -6.94
CA THR A 66 -3.67 3.61 -6.46
C THR A 66 -3.40 4.56 -7.62
N LYS A 67 -2.93 5.78 -7.32
CA LYS A 67 -2.45 6.72 -8.36
C LYS A 67 -1.21 6.24 -9.11
N LEU A 68 -0.43 5.32 -8.53
CA LEU A 68 0.77 4.74 -9.15
C LEU A 68 0.45 3.49 -9.98
N GLY A 69 -0.81 3.08 -10.04
CA GLY A 69 -1.25 1.79 -10.59
C GLY A 69 -1.73 0.84 -9.50
N GLN A 70 -1.99 -0.41 -9.88
CA GLN A 70 -2.37 -1.46 -8.93
C GLN A 70 -1.17 -1.86 -8.08
N ILE A 71 -1.39 -2.03 -6.79
CA ILE A 71 -0.39 -2.50 -5.83
C ILE A 71 -0.85 -3.80 -5.19
N ILE A 72 0.13 -4.58 -4.72
CA ILE A 72 -0.09 -5.78 -3.92
C ILE A 72 -0.07 -5.38 -2.44
N VAL A 73 -1.12 -5.70 -1.73
CA VAL A 73 -1.25 -5.45 -0.30
C VAL A 73 -0.97 -6.75 0.42
N MET A 74 0.13 -6.80 1.17
CA MET A 74 0.54 -7.97 1.95
C MET A 74 0.18 -7.78 3.42
N GLU A 75 -0.50 -8.76 4.00
CA GLU A 75 -1.04 -8.70 5.36
C GLU A 75 -0.62 -9.95 6.12
N LYS A 76 -0.05 -9.77 7.32
CA LYS A 76 0.39 -10.89 8.16
C LYS A 76 -0.82 -11.49 8.86
N GLU A 77 -1.07 -12.79 8.66
CA GLU A 77 -2.03 -13.65 9.40
C GLU A 77 -3.07 -12.90 10.26
N GLY A 78 -3.99 -12.20 9.59
CA GLY A 78 -5.02 -11.35 10.18
C GLY A 78 -6.24 -11.22 9.27
N ALA A 79 -7.25 -10.46 9.69
CA ALA A 79 -8.41 -10.19 8.85
C ALA A 79 -7.98 -9.34 7.64
N PRO A 80 -8.39 -9.72 6.40
CA PRO A 80 -8.04 -8.97 5.20
C PRO A 80 -8.51 -7.53 5.31
N VAL A 81 -7.84 -6.58 4.65
CA VAL A 81 -8.35 -5.21 4.50
C VAL A 81 -9.72 -5.25 3.82
N GLN A 82 -10.77 -4.85 4.55
CA GLN A 82 -12.17 -4.84 4.09
C GLN A 82 -12.74 -3.42 4.14
N CYS A 83 -12.43 -2.61 3.13
CA CYS A 83 -13.04 -1.27 2.95
C CYS A 83 -13.81 -1.24 1.63
N SER A 84 -15.04 -0.71 1.63
CA SER A 84 -15.92 -0.68 0.44
C SER A 84 -15.60 0.45 -0.55
N THR A 85 -14.93 1.51 -0.09
CA THR A 85 -14.73 2.76 -0.84
C THR A 85 -13.25 3.04 -1.07
N SER A 86 -12.56 3.57 -0.07
CA SER A 86 -11.14 3.90 -0.09
C SER A 86 -10.52 3.46 1.23
N VAL A 87 -9.24 3.15 1.17
CA VAL A 87 -8.45 2.77 2.33
C VAL A 87 -7.15 3.55 2.34
N ARG A 88 -6.76 4.02 3.51
CA ARG A 88 -5.41 4.50 3.75
C ARG A 88 -4.61 3.38 4.40
N LEU A 89 -3.65 2.86 3.65
CA LEU A 89 -2.75 1.79 4.06
C LEU A 89 -1.47 2.39 4.62
N PHE A 90 -0.96 1.74 5.65
CA PHE A 90 0.29 2.13 6.26
C PHE A 90 1.13 0.91 6.56
N GLY A 91 2.38 0.95 6.12
CA GLY A 91 3.18 -0.24 6.03
C GLY A 91 4.58 0.04 5.50
N THR A 92 5.29 -1.01 5.13
CA THR A 92 6.58 -0.88 4.44
C THR A 92 6.35 -0.98 2.94
N TRP A 93 6.79 0.02 2.18
CA TRP A 93 6.69 0.04 0.73
C TRP A 93 7.83 -0.75 0.09
N GLN A 94 7.49 -1.46 -0.98
CA GLN A 94 8.47 -2.15 -1.81
C GLN A 94 8.18 -1.81 -3.26
N SER A 95 9.04 -0.98 -3.82
CA SER A 95 9.09 -0.78 -5.26
C SER A 95 9.79 -2.00 -5.85
N ARG A 96 9.20 -2.61 -6.88
CA ARG A 96 9.76 -3.77 -7.60
C ARG A 96 9.68 -5.08 -6.82
N VAL A 97 8.46 -5.59 -6.65
CA VAL A 97 8.21 -6.95 -6.16
C VAL A 97 7.98 -7.93 -7.31
N GLY A 98 8.45 -9.17 -7.14
CA GLY A 98 8.43 -10.22 -8.16
C GLY A 98 9.78 -10.39 -8.86
N PRO A 99 9.87 -11.23 -9.90
CA PRO A 99 11.07 -11.34 -10.72
C PRO A 99 11.27 -10.02 -11.48
N CYS A 100 12.25 -9.22 -11.06
CA CYS A 100 12.50 -7.88 -11.59
C CYS A 100 13.72 -7.84 -12.54
N ASP A 101 13.96 -8.91 -13.29
CA ASP A 101 15.06 -9.01 -14.24
C ASP A 101 14.54 -8.99 -15.68
N ALA A 102 14.65 -7.82 -16.30
CA ALA A 102 14.29 -7.63 -17.70
C ALA A 102 15.21 -8.39 -18.68
N SER A 103 16.36 -8.90 -18.21
CA SER A 103 17.34 -9.66 -19.02
C SER A 103 17.14 -11.18 -18.95
N ALA A 104 16.29 -11.67 -18.05
CA ALA A 104 16.02 -13.10 -17.92
C ALA A 104 15.15 -13.63 -19.07
N GLN A 105 15.54 -14.78 -19.64
CA GLN A 105 15.00 -15.34 -20.89
C GLN A 105 13.50 -15.72 -20.85
N ASN A 106 12.91 -15.80 -19.67
CA ASN A 106 11.55 -16.24 -19.41
C ASN A 106 10.65 -15.00 -19.22
N ARG A 107 9.84 -14.68 -20.24
CA ARG A 107 8.99 -13.47 -20.37
C ARG A 107 7.87 -13.28 -19.32
N ASN A 108 7.90 -14.02 -18.21
CA ASN A 108 6.91 -13.96 -17.13
C ASN A 108 7.44 -13.25 -15.88
N GLN A 109 8.37 -12.31 -16.06
CA GLN A 109 8.99 -11.55 -14.99
C GLN A 109 8.19 -10.26 -14.74
N TYR A 110 7.30 -10.29 -13.75
CA TYR A 110 6.54 -9.12 -13.32
C TYR A 110 7.33 -8.30 -12.30
N CYS A 111 7.42 -7.00 -12.56
CA CYS A 111 7.96 -6.00 -11.65
C CYS A 111 6.82 -5.12 -11.14
N GLY A 112 6.36 -5.40 -9.92
CA GLY A 112 5.24 -4.73 -9.30
C GLY A 112 5.59 -3.79 -8.18
N MET A 113 4.55 -3.35 -7.48
CA MET A 113 4.69 -2.65 -6.21
C MET A 113 3.90 -3.38 -5.14
N ALA A 114 4.42 -3.37 -3.92
CA ALA A 114 3.70 -3.89 -2.77
C ALA A 114 3.81 -2.98 -1.54
N ILE A 115 2.85 -3.15 -0.64
CA ILE A 115 2.93 -2.64 0.72
C ILE A 115 2.65 -3.76 1.71
N THR A 116 3.58 -3.99 2.63
CA THR A 116 3.34 -4.85 3.79
C THR A 116 2.65 -4.04 4.87
N VAL A 117 1.35 -4.26 5.05
CA VAL A 117 0.49 -3.44 5.90
C VAL A 117 0.71 -3.75 7.37
N LYS A 118 0.88 -2.69 8.16
CA LYS A 118 0.89 -2.73 9.62
C LYS A 118 -0.40 -2.17 10.21
N LYS A 119 -1.02 -1.20 9.53
CA LYS A 119 -2.28 -0.58 9.93
C LYS A 119 -3.00 -0.03 8.69
N PHE A 120 -4.33 -0.01 8.74
CA PHE A 120 -5.15 0.64 7.73
C PHE A 120 -6.30 1.43 8.37
N ILE A 121 -6.88 2.35 7.59
CA ILE A 121 -8.04 3.15 7.96
C ILE A 121 -8.97 3.19 6.75
N CYS A 122 -10.22 2.73 6.88
CA CYS A 122 -11.24 2.90 5.85
C CYS A 122 -11.72 4.37 5.83
N LEU A 123 -11.96 4.92 4.63
CA LEU A 123 -12.30 6.32 4.39
C LEU A 123 -13.64 6.49 3.66
#